data_AF-A0A4R3X1F7-F1
#
_entry.id   AF-A0A4R3X1F7-F1
#
_cell.length_a   1.000
_cell.length_b   1.000
_cell.length_c   1.000
_cell.angle_alpha   90.00
_cell.angle_beta   90.00
_cell.angle_gamma   90.00
#
_symmetry.space_group_name_H-M   'P 1'
#
loop_
_entity.id
_entity.type
_entity.pdbx_description
1 polymer ?
#
loop_
_entity_poly.entity_id
_entity_poly.type
_entity_poly.pdbx_seq_one_letter_code
_entity_poly.pdbx_strand_id
1 'polypeptide(L)'
;MSKDKPRTIDTWLAARTAEMLALPHTICRRRDCRRRNSCYWHFRSNNEPCCLQNLSAEQREVFDAIYNRAHFAQSFLGSDSHLFEARHGEQRLLDDVAIEIARMSRSRWRPEIWDAARRRREKTLPPG
;
A
#
# COMPACT_ATOMS: atom_id res chain seq x y z
N MET A 1 -24.45 14.71 13.49
CA MET A 1 -23.42 14.74 12.43
C MET A 1 -22.08 14.44 13.08
N SER A 2 -21.61 13.19 12.99
CA SER A 2 -20.31 12.81 13.56
C SER A 2 -19.21 13.57 12.81
N LYS A 3 -18.45 14.39 13.55
CA LYS A 3 -17.20 14.97 13.06
C LYS A 3 -16.17 13.84 13.01
N ASP A 4 -16.22 13.04 11.95
CA ASP A 4 -15.11 12.13 11.64
C ASP A 4 -13.89 13.01 11.38
N LYS A 5 -12.95 13.02 12.35
CA LYS A 5 -11.61 13.55 12.07
C LYS A 5 -11.11 12.81 10.83
N PRO A 6 -10.65 13.51 9.78
CA PRO A 6 -10.10 12.83 8.61
C PRO A 6 -9.00 11.89 9.11
N ARG A 7 -9.15 10.59 8.80
CA ARG A 7 -8.12 9.61 9.13
C ARG A 7 -6.82 10.11 8.50
N THR A 8 -5.87 10.49 9.34
CA THR A 8 -4.53 10.85 8.88
C THR A 8 -3.92 9.61 8.26
N ILE A 9 -3.61 9.67 6.97
CA ILE A 9 -3.00 8.56 6.25
C ILE A 9 -1.51 8.46 6.63
N ASP A 10 -0.96 7.24 6.70
CA ASP A 10 0.50 7.06 6.78
C ASP A 10 1.10 7.52 5.46
N THR A 11 1.78 8.66 5.51
CA THR A 11 2.40 9.34 4.37
C THR A 11 3.30 8.42 3.55
N TRP A 12 4.11 7.61 4.25
CA TRP A 12 5.12 6.77 3.62
C TRP A 12 4.46 5.58 2.94
N LEU A 13 3.49 4.95 3.61
CA LEU A 13 2.75 3.81 3.07
C LEU A 13 1.86 4.23 1.90
N ALA A 14 1.22 5.40 2.01
CA ALA A 14 0.43 6.00 0.94
C ALA A 14 1.29 6.30 -0.29
N ALA A 15 2.51 6.84 -0.09
CA ALA A 15 3.45 7.06 -1.18
C ALA A 15 3.80 5.75 -1.90
N ARG A 16 4.16 4.68 -1.17
CA ARG A 16 4.45 3.37 -1.79
C ARG A 16 3.27 2.75 -2.49
N THR A 17 2.07 2.91 -1.94
CA THR A 17 0.84 2.49 -2.61
C THR A 17 0.67 3.22 -3.94
N ALA A 18 0.86 4.54 -3.95
CA ALA A 18 0.78 5.33 -5.17
C ALA A 18 1.85 4.95 -6.21
N GLU A 19 3.06 4.60 -5.77
CA GLU A 19 4.16 4.14 -6.63
C GLU A 19 3.86 2.79 -7.28
N MET A 20 3.35 1.82 -6.52
CA MET A 20 2.97 0.50 -7.03
C MET A 20 1.85 0.59 -8.08
N LEU A 21 0.95 1.56 -7.93
CA LEU A 21 -0.10 1.89 -8.90
C LEU A 21 0.39 2.81 -10.03
N ALA A 22 1.69 3.11 -10.08
CA ALA A 22 2.32 4.03 -11.04
C ALA A 22 1.68 5.43 -11.11
N LEU A 23 0.96 5.85 -10.06
CA LEU A 23 0.25 7.14 -10.02
C LEU A 23 1.18 8.34 -10.25
N PRO A 24 2.43 8.37 -9.73
CA PRO A 24 3.35 9.45 -10.04
C PRO A 24 3.52 9.68 -11.54
N HIS A 25 3.54 8.63 -12.37
CA HIS A 25 3.69 8.74 -13.82
C HIS A 25 2.39 9.01 -14.56
N THR A 26 1.30 8.38 -14.13
CA THR A 26 0.04 8.34 -14.90
C THR A 26 -0.83 9.55 -14.65
N ILE A 27 -0.91 10.04 -13.41
CA ILE A 27 -1.88 11.08 -13.03
C ILE A 27 -1.26 12.30 -12.33
N CYS A 28 -0.04 12.19 -11.80
CA CYS A 28 0.55 13.30 -11.06
C CYS A 28 0.99 14.45 -11.97
N ARG A 29 0.49 15.65 -11.69
CA ARG A 29 0.84 16.87 -12.46
C ARG A 29 2.23 17.43 -12.13
N ARG A 30 2.87 17.01 -11.04
CA ARG A 30 4.21 17.48 -10.65
C ARG A 30 5.31 16.76 -11.42
N ARG A 31 6.18 17.52 -12.11
CA ARG A 31 7.29 16.99 -12.92
C ARG A 31 8.28 16.16 -12.11
N ASP A 32 8.62 16.58 -10.90
CA ASP A 32 9.60 15.88 -10.07
C ASP A 32 9.10 14.52 -9.61
N CYS A 33 7.79 14.43 -9.27
CA CYS A 33 7.16 13.16 -8.92
C CYS A 33 7.20 12.18 -10.10
N ARG A 34 6.84 12.66 -11.30
CA ARG A 34 6.94 11.87 -12.54
C ARG A 34 8.35 11.38 -12.82
N ARG A 35 9.38 12.21 -12.60
CA ARG A 35 10.77 11.82 -12.90
C ARG A 35 11.33 10.79 -11.94
N ARG A 36 10.87 10.78 -10.69
CA ARG A 36 11.40 9.92 -9.62
C ARG A 36 10.55 8.69 -9.34
N ASN A 37 9.44 8.51 -10.07
CA ASN A 37 8.39 7.53 -9.75
C ASN A 37 8.00 7.54 -8.26
N SER A 38 7.82 8.72 -7.66
CA SER A 38 7.53 8.83 -6.23
C SER A 38 6.88 10.16 -5.90
N CYS A 39 5.82 10.14 -5.09
CA CYS A 39 5.13 11.35 -4.67
C CYS A 39 5.68 11.85 -3.33
N TYR A 40 6.53 12.88 -3.39
CA TYR A 40 7.14 13.50 -2.20
C TYR A 40 6.34 14.68 -1.62
N TRP A 41 5.23 15.03 -2.25
CA TRP A 41 4.42 16.18 -1.86
C TRP A 41 3.12 15.69 -1.23
N HIS A 42 2.85 16.15 -0.01
CA HIS A 42 1.70 15.71 0.78
C HIS A 42 0.92 16.92 1.31
N PHE A 43 -0.40 16.79 1.41
CA PHE A 43 -1.22 17.85 2.01
C PHE A 43 -1.08 17.81 3.53
N ARG A 44 -0.81 18.97 4.15
CA ARG A 44 -0.64 19.06 5.61
C ARG A 44 -1.90 18.74 6.40
N SER A 45 -3.08 18.83 5.78
CA SER A 45 -4.37 18.63 6.43
C SER A 45 -4.70 17.16 6.67
N ASN A 46 -4.28 16.25 5.78
CA ASN A 46 -4.63 14.82 5.82
C ASN A 46 -3.46 13.87 5.51
N ASN A 47 -2.27 14.41 5.24
CA ASN A 47 -1.06 13.69 4.83
C ASN A 47 -1.16 12.95 3.49
N GLU A 48 -2.19 13.21 2.69
CA GLU A 48 -2.37 12.53 1.41
C GLU A 48 -1.33 12.97 0.37
N PRO A 49 -0.74 12.03 -0.39
CA PRO A 49 0.06 12.34 -1.56
C PRO A 49 -0.70 13.22 -2.56
N CYS A 50 -0.02 14.21 -3.15
CA CYS A 50 -0.66 15.16 -4.05
C CYS A 50 -1.23 14.53 -5.32
N CYS A 51 -0.74 13.36 -5.71
CA CYS A 51 -1.29 12.63 -6.85
C CYS A 51 -2.76 12.25 -6.61
N LEU A 52 -3.17 11.92 -5.37
CA LEU A 52 -4.52 11.44 -5.08
C LEU A 52 -5.63 12.44 -5.45
N GLN A 53 -5.34 13.75 -5.46
CA GLN A 53 -6.29 14.77 -5.91
C GLN A 53 -6.63 14.70 -7.41
N ASN A 54 -5.85 13.98 -8.22
CA ASN A 54 -6.09 13.86 -9.66
C ASN A 54 -6.81 12.55 -10.02
N LEU A 55 -7.15 11.71 -9.04
CA LEU A 55 -7.88 10.47 -9.27
C LEU A 55 -9.37 10.74 -9.50
N SER A 56 -10.00 9.93 -10.34
CA SER A 56 -11.46 9.79 -10.32
C SER A 56 -11.92 9.08 -9.03
N ALA A 57 -13.22 9.11 -8.74
CA ALA A 57 -13.78 8.40 -7.59
C ALA A 57 -13.45 6.90 -7.62
N GLU A 58 -13.63 6.24 -8.78
CA GLU A 58 -13.33 4.82 -8.97
C GLU A 58 -11.84 4.50 -8.75
N GLN A 59 -10.94 5.33 -9.30
CA GLN A 59 -9.50 5.15 -9.10
C GLN A 59 -9.10 5.37 -7.64
N ARG A 60 -9.78 6.30 -6.95
CA ARG A 60 -9.56 6.56 -5.53
C ARG A 60 -10.00 5.38 -4.68
N GLU A 61 -11.11 4.72 -5.00
CA GLU A 61 -11.55 3.51 -4.31
C GLU A 61 -10.53 2.38 -4.44
N VAL A 62 -9.97 2.17 -5.63
CA VAL A 62 -8.89 1.18 -5.84
C VAL A 62 -7.67 1.51 -5.00
N PHE A 63 -7.25 2.79 -4.98
CA PHE A 63 -6.14 3.23 -4.13
C PHE A 63 -6.44 2.97 -2.64
N ASP A 64 -7.60 3.38 -2.16
CA ASP A 64 -7.98 3.25 -0.74
C ASP A 64 -8.09 1.77 -0.32
N ALA A 65 -8.59 0.89 -1.20
CA ALA A 65 -8.63 -0.55 -0.95
C ALA A 65 -7.23 -1.14 -0.76
N ILE A 66 -6.30 -0.84 -1.67
CA ILE A 66 -4.91 -1.34 -1.59
C ILE A 66 -4.19 -0.72 -0.39
N TYR A 67 -4.35 0.58 -0.16
CA TYR A 67 -3.74 1.27 0.98
C TYR A 67 -4.21 0.67 2.31
N ASN A 68 -5.53 0.50 2.49
CA ASN A 68 -6.08 -0.07 3.72
C ASN A 68 -5.58 -1.49 3.94
N ARG A 69 -5.46 -2.28 2.87
CA ARG A 69 -4.94 -3.64 2.92
C ARG A 69 -3.45 -3.68 3.30
N ALA A 70 -2.64 -2.79 2.74
CA ALA A 70 -1.23 -2.65 3.08
C ALA A 70 -1.04 -2.15 4.52
N HIS A 71 -1.86 -1.21 4.98
CA HIS A 71 -1.83 -0.68 6.34
C HIS A 71 -2.18 -1.77 7.35
N PHE A 72 -3.18 -2.58 7.01
CA PHE A 72 -3.53 -3.76 7.75
C PHE A 72 -2.38 -4.77 7.78
N ALA A 73 -1.78 -5.12 6.64
CA ALA A 73 -0.62 -6.01 6.55
C ALA A 73 0.57 -5.53 7.41
N GLN A 74 0.85 -4.22 7.41
CA GLN A 74 1.90 -3.62 8.23
C GLN A 74 1.68 -3.86 9.72
N SER A 75 0.42 -3.86 10.18
CA SER A 75 0.07 -4.08 11.59
C SER A 75 0.39 -5.49 12.08
N PHE A 76 0.45 -6.47 11.17
CA PHE A 76 0.83 -7.85 11.51
C PHE A 76 2.34 -8.08 11.51
N LEU A 77 3.16 -7.11 11.09
CA LEU A 77 4.64 -7.18 11.14
C LEU A 77 5.23 -8.47 10.53
N GLY A 78 4.59 -9.03 9.51
CA GLY A 78 5.01 -10.30 8.91
C GLY A 78 4.70 -11.53 9.78
N SER A 79 3.72 -11.48 10.68
CA SER A 79 3.11 -12.68 11.27
C SER A 79 2.12 -13.32 10.30
N ASP A 80 1.98 -14.65 10.36
CA ASP A 80 0.96 -15.38 9.60
C ASP A 80 -0.41 -14.90 10.06
N SER A 81 -1.16 -14.26 9.16
CA SER A 81 -2.52 -13.82 9.39
C SER A 81 -3.41 -14.55 8.41
N HIS A 82 -4.41 -15.25 8.94
CA HIS A 82 -5.44 -15.95 8.16
C HIS A 82 -6.12 -15.03 7.15
N LEU A 83 -6.08 -13.73 7.41
CA LEU A 83 -6.66 -12.71 6.57
C LEU A 83 -5.98 -12.63 5.22
N PHE A 84 -4.72 -13.04 5.05
CA PHE A 84 -4.04 -13.03 3.76
C PHE A 84 -3.99 -14.40 3.06
N GLU A 85 -4.72 -15.43 3.50
CA GLU A 85 -4.56 -16.82 3.02
C GLU A 85 -5.06 -17.10 1.59
N ALA A 86 -5.52 -16.09 0.83
CA ALA A 86 -6.02 -16.28 -0.52
C ALA A 86 -4.95 -16.92 -1.43
N ARG A 87 -5.29 -18.09 -2.01
CA ARG A 87 -4.36 -18.90 -2.82
C ARG A 87 -4.48 -18.68 -4.33
N HIS A 88 -5.60 -18.11 -4.78
CA HIS A 88 -5.91 -17.92 -6.20
C HIS A 88 -6.70 -16.63 -6.44
N GLY A 89 -6.75 -16.21 -7.71
CA GLY A 89 -7.59 -15.12 -8.18
C GLY A 89 -7.12 -13.73 -7.75
N GLU A 90 -7.99 -12.74 -7.99
CA GLU A 90 -7.72 -11.32 -7.73
C GLU A 90 -7.38 -11.04 -6.27
N GLN A 91 -8.03 -11.74 -5.33
CA GLN A 91 -7.76 -11.57 -3.91
C GLN A 91 -6.32 -11.95 -3.54
N ARG A 92 -5.75 -13.00 -4.15
CA ARG A 92 -4.33 -13.34 -3.95
C ARG A 92 -3.42 -12.21 -4.44
N LEU A 93 -3.69 -11.68 -5.64
CA LEU A 93 -2.87 -10.58 -6.20
C LEU A 93 -2.93 -9.33 -5.32
N LEU A 94 -4.11 -8.99 -4.80
CA LEU A 94 -4.29 -7.88 -3.86
C LEU A 94 -3.52 -8.10 -2.56
N ASP A 95 -3.56 -9.32 -2.03
CA ASP A 95 -2.84 -9.69 -0.81
C ASP A 95 -1.32 -9.62 -1.00
N ASP A 96 -0.82 -10.13 -2.14
CA ASP A 96 0.60 -10.11 -2.47
C ASP A 96 1.10 -8.66 -2.65
N VAL A 97 0.35 -7.81 -3.36
CA VAL A 97 0.68 -6.37 -3.50
C VAL A 97 0.67 -5.66 -2.14
N ALA A 98 -0.32 -5.91 -1.29
CA ALA A 98 -0.41 -5.30 0.02
C ALA A 98 0.77 -5.68 0.94
N ILE A 99 1.16 -6.95 0.91
CA ILE A 99 2.33 -7.46 1.66
C ILE A 99 3.62 -6.82 1.14
N GLU A 100 3.79 -6.72 -0.18
CA GLU A 100 4.96 -6.08 -0.79
C GLU A 100 5.08 -4.59 -0.40
N ILE A 101 3.95 -3.85 -0.41
CA ILE A 101 3.90 -2.46 0.07
C ILE A 101 4.29 -2.37 1.54
N ALA A 102 3.69 -3.20 2.39
CA ALA A 102 3.95 -3.19 3.83
C ALA A 102 5.40 -3.58 4.17
N ARG A 103 6.00 -4.52 3.42
CA ARG A 103 7.39 -4.95 3.60
C ARG A 103 8.40 -3.83 3.37
N MET A 104 8.08 -2.89 2.47
CA MET A 104 8.97 -1.76 2.21
C MET A 104 9.03 -0.79 3.40
N SER A 105 8.16 -0.93 4.41
CA SER A 105 8.04 0.01 5.52
C SER A 105 9.34 0.23 6.28
N ARG A 106 9.61 1.50 6.59
CA ARG A 106 10.76 1.92 7.39
C ARG A 106 10.69 1.37 8.82
N SER A 107 9.51 1.04 9.31
CA SER A 107 9.28 0.44 10.63
C SER A 107 9.51 -1.08 10.66
N ARG A 108 10.17 -1.65 9.64
CA ARG A 108 10.60 -3.06 9.59
C ARG A 108 11.73 -3.31 10.61
N TRP A 109 11.40 -3.21 11.90
CA TRP A 109 12.36 -3.40 13.00
C TRP A 109 12.86 -4.85 13.08
N ARG A 110 12.17 -5.80 12.42
CA ARG A 110 12.54 -7.21 12.34
C ARG A 110 12.36 -7.78 10.93
N PRO A 111 13.27 -7.47 9.98
CA PRO A 111 13.15 -7.91 8.59
C PRO A 111 13.09 -9.44 8.42
N GLU A 112 13.75 -10.18 9.31
CA GLU A 112 13.78 -11.63 9.32
C GLU A 112 12.40 -12.27 9.52
N ILE A 113 11.51 -11.64 10.29
CA ILE A 113 10.12 -12.13 10.48
C ILE A 113 9.37 -12.03 9.16
N TRP A 114 9.45 -10.87 8.51
CA TRP A 114 8.82 -10.62 7.21
C TRP A 114 9.29 -11.60 6.15
N ASP A 115 10.60 -11.86 6.07
CA ASP A 115 11.13 -12.83 5.10
C ASP A 115 10.70 -14.27 5.45
N ALA A 116 10.66 -14.63 6.74
CA ALA A 116 10.21 -15.94 7.18
C ALA A 116 8.73 -16.20 6.88
N ALA A 117 7.85 -15.22 7.07
CA ALA A 117 6.45 -15.34 6.69
C ALA A 117 6.25 -15.37 5.17
N ARG A 118 6.98 -14.56 4.41
CA ARG A 118 6.95 -14.64 2.94
C ARG A 118 7.33 -16.03 2.44
N ARG A 119 8.44 -16.60 2.94
CA ARG A 119 8.86 -17.96 2.57
C ARG A 119 7.84 -19.03 2.96
N ARG A 120 7.16 -18.89 4.11
CA ARG A 120 6.07 -19.80 4.51
C ARG A 120 4.89 -19.69 3.55
N ARG A 121 4.49 -18.48 3.19
CA ARG A 121 3.45 -18.21 2.20
C ARG A 121 3.80 -18.80 0.84
N GLU A 122 5.00 -18.53 0.31
CA GLU A 122 5.48 -19.07 -0.98
C GLU A 122 5.41 -20.60 -1.04
N LYS A 123 5.71 -21.30 0.07
CA LYS A 123 5.58 -22.77 0.17
C LYS A 123 4.14 -23.28 0.12
N THR A 124 3.19 -22.44 0.52
CA THR A 124 1.77 -22.79 0.64
C THR A 124 0.98 -22.38 -0.61
N LEU A 125 1.52 -21.45 -1.40
CA LEU A 125 0.93 -21.00 -2.65
C LEU A 125 1.21 -22.01 -3.77
N PRO A 126 0.21 -22.32 -4.62
CA PRO A 126 0.43 -23.12 -5.80
C PRO A 126 1.32 -22.37 -6.81
N PRO A 127 2.10 -23.09 -7.64
CA PRO A 127 2.91 -22.48 -8.68
C PRO A 127 2.02 -21.62 -9.58
N GLY A 128 2.52 -20.42 -9.91
CA GLY A 128 1.83 -19.46 -10.77
C GLY A 128 1.82 -19.88 -12.22
#